data_AF-A0A2S0XHN9-F1
#
_entry.id   AF-A0A2S0XHN9-F1
#
_cell.length_a   1.000
_cell.length_b   1.000
_cell.length_c   1.000
_cell.angle_alpha   90.00
_cell.angle_beta   90.00
_cell.angle_gamma   90.00
#
_symmetry.space_group_name_H-M   'P 1'
#
loop_
_entity.id
_entity.type
_entity.pdbx_description
1 polymer ?
#
loop_
_entity_poly.entity_id
_entity_poly.type
_entity_poly.pdbx_seq_one_letter_code
_entity_poly.pdbx_strand_id
1 'polypeptide(L)'
;MASASRRISRRFPCYGWAWPTNGLDQLLKAVLLPDQQAAQAQALSWLDANDIDAVEFREHRLLAAIADRFGKALAAHPAYPRLAGLQKMLWTKSRLAMREAEPVLKGIIDGGAPIMLLKGASRIAVDPAAQRGRVAHDIDILVRPQHMAVAFDVLRHGDWHVSTGVSPQYLKPRLGAVRSMNFFKGSYGDIDLHQVAYDWSQADAADDEAIWQRALPATFSGLGVLVPSAADRVALAIGHGGLDAHVHSDWLVDSATAIGAGGFDWEVFCEIVARRRLAVPAAVALTYLAAEMSAPVPSGALERIVALADRAGASRIGSLLQAKPRTDFKGLTWLSRGVAKQLRMRKKRAVRERELPDVQWHGRRAAETADAGAGVPALSQPVPMPPTIGGGAQAEIDIVVRMDVPPVRRRIEMELNGGERHFARLRYRKLGKSGGRLTLRFRGVIQPDPALGTLTLAARPSRQFREWEHEQTVATYGAVPFEIVSVKVSPTR
;
A
#
# COMPACT_ATOMS: atom_id res chain seq x y z
N MET A 1 14.60 -18.78 39.97
CA MET A 1 15.20 -19.72 38.98
C MET A 1 15.27 -18.98 37.66
N ALA A 2 16.47 -18.68 37.16
CA ALA A 2 16.64 -18.01 35.88
C ALA A 2 16.10 -18.94 34.78
N SER A 3 15.02 -18.52 34.10
CA SER A 3 14.53 -19.19 32.90
C SER A 3 15.68 -19.25 31.90
N ALA A 4 16.14 -20.45 31.55
CA ALA A 4 17.14 -20.60 30.51
C ALA A 4 16.53 -20.09 29.20
N SER A 5 16.95 -18.89 28.77
CA SER A 5 16.46 -18.27 27.54
C SER A 5 16.59 -19.27 26.38
N ARG A 6 15.45 -19.64 25.78
CA ARG A 6 15.40 -20.60 24.67
C ARG A 6 16.38 -20.19 23.58
N ARG A 7 17.35 -21.05 23.27
CA ARG A 7 18.29 -20.81 22.16
C ARG A 7 17.53 -20.76 20.83
N ILE A 8 17.49 -19.59 20.21
CA ILE A 8 16.89 -19.43 18.88
C ILE A 8 17.89 -19.91 17.83
N SER A 9 17.45 -20.83 16.96
CA SER A 9 18.27 -21.38 15.88
C SER A 9 17.64 -21.08 14.51
N ARG A 10 18.44 -21.20 13.45
CA ARG A 10 17.98 -21.10 12.06
C ARG A 10 17.23 -22.35 11.56
N ARG A 11 16.89 -23.30 12.43
CA ARG A 11 16.16 -24.53 12.08
C ARG A 11 14.65 -24.35 12.23
N PHE A 12 13.87 -24.83 11.27
CA PHE A 12 12.41 -24.86 11.41
C PHE A 12 11.98 -25.78 12.57
N PRO A 13 10.98 -25.43 13.41
CA PRO A 13 10.14 -24.23 13.37
C PRO A 13 10.57 -23.13 14.36
N CYS A 14 11.87 -22.92 14.59
CA CYS A 14 12.36 -21.79 15.40
C CYS A 14 12.22 -20.47 14.63
N TYR A 15 12.07 -19.36 15.37
CA TYR A 15 11.95 -18.02 14.79
C TYR A 15 13.13 -17.64 13.91
N GLY A 16 14.35 -18.10 14.26
CA GLY A 16 15.56 -17.87 13.49
C GLY A 16 15.55 -18.44 12.08
N TRP A 17 14.67 -19.41 11.78
CA TRP A 17 14.51 -19.93 10.43
C TRP A 17 13.95 -18.89 9.43
N ALA A 18 13.21 -17.90 9.96
CA ALA A 18 12.62 -16.81 9.20
C ALA A 18 13.46 -15.52 9.26
N TRP A 19 14.64 -15.54 9.88
CA TRP A 19 15.54 -14.39 9.85
C TRP A 19 16.03 -14.09 8.42
N PRO A 20 16.41 -12.83 8.15
CA PRO A 20 17.15 -12.47 6.94
C PRO A 20 18.33 -13.41 6.68
N THR A 21 18.61 -13.64 5.39
CA THR A 21 19.71 -14.48 4.90
C THR A 21 20.44 -13.78 3.75
N ASN A 22 21.61 -14.32 3.38
CA ASN A 22 22.39 -13.89 2.20
C ASN A 22 22.71 -12.38 2.22
N GLY A 23 22.77 -11.75 1.03
CA GLY A 23 23.12 -10.34 0.89
C GLY A 23 22.23 -9.39 1.70
N LEU A 24 20.98 -9.77 2.01
CA LEU A 24 20.13 -8.95 2.85
C LEU A 24 20.59 -8.93 4.33
N ASP A 25 20.94 -10.09 4.89
CA ASP A 25 21.51 -10.16 6.25
C ASP A 25 22.81 -9.35 6.34
N GLN A 26 23.65 -9.45 5.31
CA GLN A 26 24.89 -8.69 5.21
C GLN A 26 24.67 -7.17 5.17
N LEU A 27 23.73 -6.68 4.33
CA LEU A 27 23.38 -5.26 4.29
C LEU A 27 22.78 -4.78 5.62
N LEU A 28 21.95 -5.59 6.29
CA LEU A 28 21.42 -5.25 7.61
C LEU A 28 22.53 -5.15 8.65
N LYS A 29 23.49 -6.08 8.66
CA LYS A 29 24.67 -6.04 9.53
C LYS A 29 25.52 -4.79 9.27
N ALA A 30 25.74 -4.45 8.01
CA ALA A 30 26.44 -3.22 7.62
C ALA A 30 25.75 -1.95 8.16
N VAL A 31 24.41 -1.94 8.23
CA VAL A 31 23.65 -0.79 8.73
C VAL A 31 23.55 -0.79 10.27
N LEU A 32 23.40 -1.95 10.91
CA LEU A 32 22.93 -2.04 12.30
C LEU A 32 23.94 -2.52 13.33
N LEU A 33 25.03 -3.19 12.94
CA LEU A 33 26.00 -3.67 13.92
C LEU A 33 26.60 -2.49 14.72
N PRO A 34 26.68 -2.55 16.06
CA PRO A 34 27.27 -1.47 16.85
C PRO A 34 28.76 -1.28 16.59
N ASP A 35 29.49 -2.38 16.40
CA ASP A 35 30.90 -2.35 16.05
C ASP A 35 31.09 -1.77 14.63
N GLN A 36 31.74 -0.62 14.57
CA GLN A 36 31.91 0.14 13.33
C GLN A 36 32.80 -0.61 12.32
N GLN A 37 33.84 -1.31 12.77
CA GLN A 37 34.76 -2.02 11.89
C GLN A 37 34.09 -3.26 11.31
N ALA A 38 33.38 -4.03 12.14
CA ALA A 38 32.61 -5.18 11.70
C ALA A 38 31.52 -4.77 10.72
N ALA A 39 30.78 -3.69 11.01
CA ALA A 39 29.76 -3.15 10.11
C ALA A 39 30.36 -2.72 8.76
N GLN A 40 31.49 -2.01 8.78
CA GLN A 40 32.17 -1.56 7.56
C GLN A 40 32.68 -2.74 6.73
N ALA A 41 33.24 -3.78 7.37
CA ALA A 41 33.67 -4.99 6.68
C ALA A 41 32.51 -5.70 5.94
N GLN A 42 31.31 -5.73 6.55
CA GLN A 42 30.12 -6.25 5.89
C GLN A 42 29.71 -5.42 4.67
N ALA A 43 29.79 -4.08 4.77
CA ALA A 43 29.50 -3.17 3.66
C ALA A 43 30.47 -3.39 2.49
N LEU A 44 31.78 -3.39 2.76
CA LEU A 44 32.83 -3.58 1.74
C LEU A 44 32.69 -4.94 1.05
N SER A 45 32.57 -6.01 1.83
CA SER A 45 32.40 -7.36 1.27
C SER A 45 31.14 -7.48 0.40
N TRP A 46 30.06 -6.75 0.72
CA TRP A 46 28.87 -6.75 -0.11
C TRP A 46 29.10 -6.00 -1.42
N LEU A 47 29.75 -4.84 -1.36
CA LEU A 47 30.06 -4.00 -2.52
C LEU A 47 31.06 -4.67 -3.48
N ASP A 48 31.96 -5.50 -2.97
CA ASP A 48 32.88 -6.30 -3.80
C ASP A 48 32.16 -7.42 -4.57
N ALA A 49 31.09 -7.98 -3.99
CA ALA A 49 30.40 -9.15 -4.52
C ALA A 49 29.17 -8.82 -5.38
N ASN A 50 28.72 -7.57 -5.39
CA ASN A 50 27.46 -7.18 -6.02
C ASN A 50 27.60 -5.88 -6.83
N ASP A 51 26.93 -5.85 -7.99
CA ASP A 51 26.78 -4.63 -8.78
C ASP A 51 25.59 -3.81 -8.28
N ILE A 52 25.84 -2.56 -7.87
CA ILE A 52 24.81 -1.61 -7.42
C ILE A 52 23.77 -1.36 -8.52
N ASP A 53 24.12 -1.48 -9.79
CA ASP A 53 23.18 -1.24 -10.91
C ASP A 53 22.24 -2.40 -11.20
N ALA A 54 22.56 -3.58 -10.67
CA ALA A 54 21.78 -4.79 -10.85
C ALA A 54 20.82 -5.10 -9.68
N VAL A 55 20.88 -4.34 -8.59
CA VAL A 55 20.09 -4.65 -7.38
C VAL A 55 18.69 -4.03 -7.38
N GLU A 56 17.80 -4.62 -6.59
CA GLU A 56 16.42 -4.19 -6.50
C GLU A 56 16.24 -3.01 -5.51
N PHE A 57 15.05 -2.45 -5.52
CA PHE A 57 14.69 -1.28 -4.71
C PHE A 57 14.92 -1.47 -3.19
N ARG A 58 14.82 -2.70 -2.67
CA ARG A 58 15.05 -2.96 -1.24
C ARG A 58 16.52 -2.80 -0.86
N GLU A 59 17.44 -3.23 -1.70
CA GLU A 59 18.88 -3.08 -1.49
C GLU A 59 19.25 -1.60 -1.59
N HIS A 60 18.68 -0.86 -2.56
CA HIS A 60 18.92 0.58 -2.70
C HIS A 60 18.66 1.37 -1.41
N ARG A 61 17.63 1.03 -0.64
CA ARG A 61 17.31 1.72 0.62
C ARG A 61 18.34 1.43 1.72
N LEU A 62 18.86 0.21 1.80
CA LEU A 62 19.92 -0.13 2.75
C LEU A 62 21.26 0.45 2.32
N LEU A 63 21.55 0.48 1.02
CA LEU A 63 22.73 1.14 0.46
C LEU A 63 22.74 2.64 0.79
N ALA A 64 21.60 3.32 0.71
CA ALA A 64 21.50 4.71 1.15
C ALA A 64 21.84 4.90 2.63
N ALA A 65 21.41 3.98 3.51
CA ALA A 65 21.76 4.00 4.92
C ALA A 65 23.26 3.71 5.17
N ILE A 66 23.86 2.80 4.40
CA ILE A 66 25.31 2.52 4.42
C ILE A 66 26.10 3.75 3.97
N ALA A 67 25.67 4.41 2.89
CA ALA A 67 26.28 5.64 2.39
C ALA A 67 26.26 6.75 3.45
N ASP A 68 25.14 6.90 4.14
CA ASP A 68 24.99 7.88 5.22
C ASP A 68 25.86 7.54 6.44
N ARG A 69 25.89 6.27 6.83
CA ARG A 69 26.64 5.78 7.99
C ARG A 69 28.15 5.96 7.83
N PHE A 70 28.71 5.55 6.69
CA PHE A 70 30.17 5.52 6.51
C PHE A 70 30.71 6.71 5.75
N GLY A 71 29.91 7.33 4.86
CA GLY A 71 30.32 8.49 4.08
C GLY A 71 31.69 8.32 3.44
N LYS A 72 32.61 9.26 3.72
CA LYS A 72 33.97 9.27 3.17
C LYS A 72 34.85 8.10 3.62
N ALA A 73 34.47 7.34 4.65
CA ALA A 73 35.21 6.13 5.03
C ALA A 73 35.19 5.05 3.93
N LEU A 74 34.25 5.13 2.99
CA LEU A 74 34.20 4.28 1.80
C LEU A 74 34.85 4.92 0.56
N ALA A 75 35.44 6.11 0.66
CA ALA A 75 35.87 6.89 -0.52
C ALA A 75 36.92 6.19 -1.41
N ALA A 76 37.74 5.31 -0.84
CA ALA A 76 38.73 4.54 -1.60
C ALA A 76 38.10 3.37 -2.38
N HIS A 77 36.86 2.99 -2.08
CA HIS A 77 36.19 1.86 -2.73
C HIS A 77 35.69 2.26 -4.14
N PRO A 78 35.92 1.44 -5.19
CA PRO A 78 35.50 1.77 -6.56
C PRO A 78 34.00 2.07 -6.72
N ALA A 79 33.14 1.39 -5.95
CA ALA A 79 31.69 1.59 -5.96
C ALA A 79 31.21 2.88 -5.25
N TYR A 80 32.08 3.61 -4.54
CA TYR A 80 31.67 4.75 -3.72
C TYR A 80 31.01 5.90 -4.51
N PRO A 81 31.52 6.34 -5.68
CA PRO A 81 30.86 7.39 -6.45
C PRO A 81 29.42 7.02 -6.82
N ARG A 82 29.17 5.73 -7.14
CA ARG A 82 27.83 5.23 -7.46
C ARG A 82 26.93 5.21 -6.23
N LEU A 83 27.45 4.76 -5.09
CA LEU A 83 26.76 4.76 -3.81
C LEU A 83 26.35 6.18 -3.37
N ALA A 84 27.26 7.15 -3.50
CA ALA A 84 26.98 8.56 -3.20
C ALA A 84 25.93 9.15 -4.17
N GLY A 85 26.02 8.80 -5.46
CA GLY A 85 25.02 9.17 -6.47
C GLY A 85 23.63 8.61 -6.16
N LEU A 86 23.55 7.34 -5.76
CA LEU A 86 22.32 6.68 -5.33
C LEU A 86 21.70 7.41 -4.13
N GLN A 87 22.49 7.69 -3.08
CA GLN A 87 22.03 8.44 -1.91
C GLN A 87 21.48 9.81 -2.31
N LYS A 88 22.22 10.57 -3.13
CA LYS A 88 21.79 11.90 -3.60
C LYS A 88 20.50 11.84 -4.41
N MET A 89 20.37 10.88 -5.33
CA MET A 89 19.16 10.66 -6.11
C MET A 89 17.96 10.37 -5.21
N LEU A 90 18.11 9.44 -4.26
CA LEU A 90 17.04 9.03 -3.36
C LEU A 90 16.60 10.17 -2.43
N TRP A 91 17.56 10.88 -1.83
CA TRP A 91 17.30 12.07 -1.03
C TRP A 91 16.55 13.15 -1.82
N THR A 92 16.98 13.41 -3.07
CA THR A 92 16.33 14.38 -3.96
C THR A 92 14.89 13.96 -4.26
N LYS A 93 14.66 12.67 -4.57
CA LYS A 93 13.30 12.14 -4.80
C LYS A 93 12.40 12.33 -3.57
N SER A 94 12.90 12.06 -2.36
CA SER A 94 12.15 12.32 -1.13
C SER A 94 11.83 13.80 -0.93
N ARG A 95 12.79 14.69 -1.18
CA ARG A 95 12.56 16.14 -1.10
C ARG A 95 11.48 16.62 -2.07
N LEU A 96 11.51 16.12 -3.31
CA LEU A 96 10.50 16.45 -4.31
C LEU A 96 9.11 15.90 -3.94
N ALA A 97 9.04 14.67 -3.42
CA ALA A 97 7.78 14.08 -2.93
C ALA A 97 7.18 14.89 -1.76
N MET A 98 8.02 15.30 -0.80
CA MET A 98 7.60 16.16 0.33
C MET A 98 7.10 17.52 -0.14
N ARG A 99 7.81 18.17 -1.06
CA ARG A 99 7.40 19.46 -1.64
C ARG A 99 6.06 19.33 -2.37
N GLU A 100 5.86 18.26 -3.12
CA GLU A 100 4.60 18.03 -3.85
C GLU A 100 3.42 17.79 -2.89
N ALA A 101 3.67 17.11 -1.77
CA ALA A 101 2.66 16.80 -0.76
C ALA A 101 2.32 17.96 0.18
N GLU A 102 3.25 18.88 0.44
CA GLU A 102 3.09 19.94 1.43
C GLU A 102 1.78 20.75 1.28
N PRO A 103 1.37 21.22 0.08
CA PRO A 103 0.14 22.00 -0.06
C PRO A 103 -1.12 21.21 0.34
N VAL A 104 -1.18 19.92 0.02
CA VAL A 104 -2.35 19.10 0.35
C VAL A 104 -2.35 18.69 1.81
N LEU A 105 -1.19 18.40 2.40
CA LEU A 105 -1.09 18.14 3.84
C LEU A 105 -1.53 19.37 4.64
N LYS A 106 -1.10 20.56 4.23
CA LYS A 106 -1.57 21.82 4.82
C LYS A 106 -3.08 21.99 4.66
N GLY A 107 -3.62 21.76 3.46
CA GLY A 107 -5.07 21.88 3.22
C GLY A 107 -5.92 20.92 4.07
N ILE A 108 -5.43 19.70 4.34
CA ILE A 108 -6.08 18.75 5.24
C ILE A 108 -6.07 19.28 6.69
N ILE A 109 -4.92 19.77 7.16
CA ILE A 109 -4.77 20.31 8.52
C ILE A 109 -5.65 21.56 8.70
N ASP A 110 -5.60 22.51 7.77
CA ASP A 110 -6.42 23.72 7.77
C ASP A 110 -7.93 23.40 7.70
N GLY A 111 -8.28 22.28 7.06
CA GLY A 111 -9.64 21.71 7.04
C GLY A 111 -10.08 21.07 8.37
N GLY A 112 -9.28 21.20 9.43
CA GLY A 112 -9.60 20.68 10.76
C GLY A 112 -9.39 19.17 10.90
N ALA A 113 -8.59 18.56 10.01
CA ALA A 113 -8.25 17.14 10.07
C ALA A 113 -6.78 16.96 10.50
N PRO A 114 -6.51 16.64 11.77
CA PRO A 114 -5.16 16.32 12.22
C PRO A 114 -4.58 15.14 11.46
N ILE A 115 -3.29 15.24 11.10
CA ILE A 115 -2.56 14.21 10.38
C ILE A 115 -1.55 13.56 11.32
N MET A 116 -1.56 12.23 11.34
CA MET A 116 -0.47 11.44 11.89
C MET A 116 0.37 10.86 10.76
N LEU A 117 1.66 11.15 10.73
CA LEU A 117 2.59 10.55 9.78
C LEU A 117 2.94 9.13 10.22
N LEU A 118 2.96 8.19 9.27
CA LEU A 118 3.37 6.81 9.50
C LEU A 118 4.69 6.50 8.79
N LYS A 119 5.23 5.31 9.08
CA LYS A 119 6.40 4.71 8.42
C LYS A 119 7.58 5.70 8.27
N GLY A 120 8.18 5.78 7.08
CA GLY A 120 9.37 6.60 6.82
C GLY A 120 9.16 8.09 7.10
N ALA A 121 7.99 8.64 6.78
CA ALA A 121 7.67 10.04 7.04
C ALA A 121 7.66 10.35 8.54
N SER A 122 7.13 9.42 9.36
CA SER A 122 7.15 9.54 10.84
C SER A 122 8.57 9.54 11.42
N ARG A 123 9.50 8.80 10.79
CA ARG A 123 10.91 8.78 11.20
C ARG A 123 11.57 10.13 10.91
N ILE A 124 11.35 10.68 9.71
CA ILE A 124 11.91 11.98 9.31
C ILE A 124 11.34 13.12 10.16
N ALA A 125 10.07 13.05 10.56
CA ALA A 125 9.46 14.05 11.43
C ALA A 125 10.02 14.05 12.86
N VAL A 126 10.43 12.89 13.38
CA VAL A 126 11.08 12.77 14.71
C VAL A 126 12.56 13.14 14.64
N ASP A 127 13.25 12.72 13.58
CA ASP A 127 14.66 13.01 13.35
C ASP A 127 14.86 13.50 11.91
N PRO A 128 14.89 14.82 11.68
CA PRO A 128 15.14 15.39 10.36
C PRO A 128 16.49 14.96 9.75
N ALA A 129 17.49 14.63 10.57
CA ALA A 129 18.80 14.18 10.07
C ALA A 129 18.70 12.79 9.40
N ALA A 130 17.77 11.94 9.84
CA ALA A 130 17.53 10.61 9.29
C ALA A 130 17.12 10.63 7.80
N GLN A 131 16.72 11.79 7.24
CA GLN A 131 16.32 11.91 5.84
C GLN A 131 17.43 11.51 4.85
N ARG A 132 18.70 11.62 5.22
CA ARG A 132 19.84 11.27 4.35
C ARG A 132 20.03 9.76 4.19
N GLY A 133 19.76 8.99 5.25
CA GLY A 133 19.83 7.53 5.26
C GLY A 133 18.49 6.83 5.02
N ARG A 134 17.37 7.57 5.06
CA ARG A 134 16.01 7.04 4.93
C ARG A 134 15.20 7.76 3.86
N VAL A 135 14.88 7.04 2.79
CA VAL A 135 14.03 7.53 1.71
C VAL A 135 12.56 7.32 2.07
N ALA A 136 11.75 8.37 1.97
CA ALA A 136 10.29 8.30 1.90
C ALA A 136 9.86 8.65 0.47
N HIS A 137 9.46 7.64 -0.31
CA HIS A 137 8.98 7.84 -1.68
C HIS A 137 7.47 8.05 -1.74
N ASP A 138 6.79 7.41 -0.80
CA ASP A 138 5.39 7.52 -0.43
C ASP A 138 5.29 8.19 0.94
N ILE A 139 4.29 9.06 1.11
CA ILE A 139 3.96 9.67 2.39
C ILE A 139 2.71 9.00 2.93
N ASP A 140 2.90 8.12 3.90
CA ASP A 140 1.80 7.50 4.63
C ASP A 140 1.24 8.45 5.68
N ILE A 141 -0.02 8.79 5.55
CA ILE A 141 -0.75 9.63 6.50
C ILE A 141 -1.93 8.86 7.09
N LEU A 142 -2.16 9.04 8.37
CA LEU A 142 -3.33 8.54 9.09
C LEU A 142 -4.19 9.72 9.51
N VAL A 143 -5.48 9.65 9.20
CA VAL A 143 -6.51 10.53 9.72
C VAL A 143 -7.52 9.70 10.50
N ARG A 144 -8.26 10.34 11.41
CA ARG A 144 -9.36 9.63 12.09
C ARG A 144 -10.50 9.36 11.10
N PRO A 145 -11.30 8.29 11.25
CA PRO A 145 -12.36 7.95 10.30
C PRO A 145 -13.33 9.11 9.98
N GLN A 146 -13.69 9.92 10.97
CA GLN A 146 -14.53 11.10 10.78
C GLN A 146 -13.92 12.18 9.87
N HIS A 147 -12.60 12.19 9.70
CA HIS A 147 -11.87 13.15 8.85
C HIS A 147 -11.57 12.60 7.46
N MET A 148 -11.90 11.33 7.18
CA MET A 148 -11.60 10.68 5.90
C MET A 148 -12.24 11.41 4.71
N ALA A 149 -13.48 11.89 4.87
CA ALA A 149 -14.18 12.65 3.83
C ALA A 149 -13.49 13.99 3.53
N VAL A 150 -13.08 14.73 4.58
CA VAL A 150 -12.35 16.00 4.44
C VAL A 150 -11.02 15.75 3.72
N ALA A 151 -10.23 14.79 4.19
CA ALA A 151 -8.95 14.47 3.58
C ALA A 151 -9.07 14.06 2.11
N PHE A 152 -10.07 13.23 1.79
CA PHE A 152 -10.39 12.84 0.43
C PHE A 152 -10.74 14.03 -0.47
N ASP A 153 -11.61 14.93 0.00
CA ASP A 153 -12.02 16.08 -0.80
C ASP A 153 -10.86 17.07 -1.01
N VAL A 154 -9.98 17.31 -0.02
CA VAL A 154 -8.79 18.17 -0.22
C VAL A 154 -7.84 17.55 -1.25
N LEU A 155 -7.54 16.24 -1.16
CA LEU A 155 -6.72 15.54 -2.16
C LEU A 155 -7.32 15.69 -3.56
N ARG A 156 -8.62 15.42 -3.69
CA ARG A 156 -9.33 15.51 -4.97
C ARG A 156 -9.26 16.91 -5.58
N HIS A 157 -9.50 17.97 -4.79
CA HIS A 157 -9.42 19.35 -5.28
C HIS A 157 -7.99 19.80 -5.56
N GLY A 158 -6.99 19.14 -4.97
CA GLY A 158 -5.56 19.39 -5.22
C GLY A 158 -4.96 18.63 -6.40
N ASP A 159 -5.80 18.10 -7.30
CA ASP A 159 -5.42 17.27 -8.47
C ASP A 159 -4.71 15.95 -8.13
N TRP A 160 -4.98 15.39 -6.95
CA TRP A 160 -4.50 14.06 -6.59
C TRP A 160 -5.46 12.97 -7.09
N HIS A 161 -4.88 11.98 -7.76
CA HIS A 161 -5.64 10.91 -8.42
C HIS A 161 -5.46 9.59 -7.68
N VAL A 162 -6.56 8.91 -7.38
CA VAL A 162 -6.52 7.59 -6.73
C VAL A 162 -5.90 6.53 -7.65
N SER A 163 -5.00 5.72 -7.10
CA SER A 163 -4.25 4.65 -7.79
C SER A 163 -5.12 3.58 -8.47
N THR A 164 -6.37 3.43 -8.07
CA THR A 164 -7.31 2.44 -8.61
C THR A 164 -8.00 2.87 -9.90
N GLY A 165 -7.95 4.17 -10.25
CA GLY A 165 -8.57 4.71 -11.46
C GLY A 165 -10.09 4.89 -11.42
N VAL A 166 -10.76 4.54 -10.31
CA VAL A 166 -12.21 4.75 -10.13
C VAL A 166 -12.55 6.22 -9.91
N SER A 167 -13.81 6.61 -10.11
CA SER A 167 -14.22 8.01 -9.90
C SER A 167 -14.42 8.38 -8.42
N PRO A 168 -14.43 9.69 -8.11
CA PRO A 168 -14.86 10.17 -6.81
C PRO A 168 -16.29 9.77 -6.43
N GLN A 169 -17.23 9.78 -7.38
CA GLN A 169 -18.63 9.36 -7.14
C GLN A 169 -18.71 7.91 -6.67
N TYR A 170 -17.83 7.04 -7.20
CA TYR A 170 -17.73 5.65 -6.74
C TYR A 170 -17.16 5.55 -5.32
N LEU A 171 -16.14 6.35 -5.00
CA LEU A 171 -15.39 6.25 -3.74
C LEU A 171 -16.07 6.93 -2.56
N LYS A 172 -16.66 8.11 -2.75
CA LYS A 172 -17.24 8.93 -1.67
C LYS A 172 -18.20 8.16 -0.75
N PRO A 173 -19.19 7.39 -1.25
CA PRO A 173 -20.07 6.61 -0.37
C PRO A 173 -19.35 5.44 0.32
N ARG A 174 -18.18 5.01 -0.19
CA ARG A 174 -17.41 3.86 0.29
C ARG A 174 -16.24 4.26 1.19
N LEU A 175 -16.09 5.54 1.51
CA LEU A 175 -14.96 6.03 2.31
C LEU A 175 -14.90 5.34 3.67
N GLY A 176 -16.02 5.11 4.37
CA GLY A 176 -16.01 4.41 5.66
C GLY A 176 -15.53 2.94 5.58
N ALA A 177 -15.71 2.29 4.43
CA ALA A 177 -15.41 0.87 4.23
C ALA A 177 -13.97 0.61 3.72
N VAL A 178 -13.20 1.66 3.40
CA VAL A 178 -11.81 1.50 2.94
C VAL A 178 -10.83 1.67 4.09
N ARG A 179 -9.79 0.85 4.15
CA ARG A 179 -8.73 1.02 5.16
C ARG A 179 -7.84 2.20 4.83
N SER A 180 -7.42 2.23 3.57
CA SER A 180 -6.52 3.22 3.01
C SER A 180 -6.75 3.38 1.51
N MET A 181 -6.22 4.47 0.97
CA MET A 181 -6.24 4.80 -0.45
C MET A 181 -4.94 5.49 -0.82
N ASN A 182 -4.31 4.98 -1.87
CA ASN A 182 -3.11 5.57 -2.43
C ASN A 182 -3.44 6.55 -3.56
N PHE A 183 -2.82 7.73 -3.54
CA PHE A 183 -3.01 8.86 -4.44
C PHE A 183 -1.70 9.29 -5.10
N PHE A 184 -1.79 9.73 -6.34
CA PHE A 184 -0.67 10.23 -7.13
C PHE A 184 -0.90 11.64 -7.63
N LYS A 185 0.19 12.41 -7.73
CA LYS A 185 0.23 13.72 -8.39
C LYS A 185 1.58 13.96 -9.06
N GLY A 186 1.58 14.23 -10.36
CA GLY A 186 2.80 14.40 -11.16
C GLY A 186 3.78 13.22 -11.00
N SER A 187 5.07 13.50 -11.18
CA SER A 187 6.12 12.47 -11.10
C SER A 187 6.43 12.02 -9.67
N TYR A 188 6.29 12.92 -8.69
CA TYR A 188 6.81 12.73 -7.34
C TYR A 188 5.75 12.58 -6.24
N GLY A 189 4.53 13.09 -6.46
CA GLY A 189 3.46 13.01 -5.48
C GLY A 189 2.97 11.57 -5.30
N ASP A 190 3.10 11.07 -4.08
CA ASP A 190 2.58 9.77 -3.66
C ASP A 190 2.19 9.82 -2.18
N ILE A 191 0.88 9.74 -1.92
CA ILE A 191 0.32 9.77 -0.57
C ILE A 191 -0.54 8.54 -0.39
N ASP A 192 -0.30 7.78 0.68
CA ASP A 192 -1.22 6.73 1.14
C ASP A 192 -2.03 7.29 2.31
N LEU A 193 -3.31 7.56 2.06
CA LEU A 193 -4.26 8.06 3.04
C LEU A 193 -4.90 6.88 3.77
N HIS A 194 -4.59 6.72 5.05
CA HIS A 194 -5.13 5.70 5.94
C HIS A 194 -6.17 6.30 6.88
N GLN A 195 -7.19 5.52 7.22
CA GLN A 195 -8.01 5.77 8.42
C GLN A 195 -7.91 4.65 9.46
N VAL A 196 -7.25 3.54 9.10
CA VAL A 196 -6.96 2.40 9.98
C VAL A 196 -5.50 2.01 9.79
N ALA A 197 -4.73 2.09 10.87
CA ALA A 197 -3.28 1.95 10.83
C ALA A 197 -2.83 0.50 10.53
N TYR A 198 -3.60 -0.50 10.96
CA TYR A 198 -3.30 -1.92 10.82
C TYR A 198 -4.18 -2.62 9.77
N ASP A 199 -3.80 -3.83 9.36
CA ASP A 199 -4.66 -4.64 8.48
C ASP A 199 -6.01 -4.90 9.13
N TRP A 200 -7.09 -5.04 8.35
CA TRP A 200 -8.42 -5.33 8.86
C TRP A 200 -8.49 -6.55 9.80
N SER A 201 -7.61 -7.53 9.64
CA SER A 201 -7.54 -8.68 10.56
C SER A 201 -6.96 -8.38 11.96
N GLN A 202 -6.39 -7.18 12.11
CA GLN A 202 -5.72 -6.63 13.30
C GLN A 202 -6.36 -5.30 13.74
N ALA A 203 -7.34 -4.80 12.98
CA ALA A 203 -8.03 -3.55 13.26
C ALA A 203 -9.00 -3.73 14.44
N ASP A 204 -8.99 -2.74 15.33
CA ASP A 204 -9.90 -2.63 16.46
C ASP A 204 -10.02 -1.15 16.81
N ALA A 205 -11.23 -0.65 16.99
CA ALA A 205 -11.48 0.78 17.14
C ALA A 205 -10.83 1.36 18.40
N ALA A 206 -10.84 0.61 19.52
CA ALA A 206 -10.22 1.06 20.75
C ALA A 206 -8.69 1.04 20.62
N ASP A 207 -8.14 0.01 19.98
CA ASP A 207 -6.70 -0.05 19.73
C ASP A 207 -6.23 1.02 18.75
N ASP A 208 -7.04 1.39 17.77
CA ASP A 208 -6.74 2.45 16.80
C ASP A 208 -6.77 3.83 17.47
N GLU A 209 -7.75 4.08 18.35
CA GLU A 209 -7.79 5.28 19.19
C GLU A 209 -6.56 5.39 20.10
N ALA A 210 -6.11 4.26 20.66
CA ALA A 210 -4.98 4.25 21.57
C ALA A 210 -3.67 4.72 20.90
N ILE A 211 -3.52 4.57 19.58
CA ILE A 211 -2.38 5.12 18.83
C ILE A 211 -2.41 6.65 18.87
N TRP A 212 -3.60 7.26 18.72
CA TRP A 212 -3.77 8.70 18.77
C TRP A 212 -3.55 9.27 20.16
N GLN A 213 -3.98 8.56 21.21
CA GLN A 213 -3.78 8.95 22.60
C GLN A 213 -2.29 8.99 22.99
N ARG A 214 -1.48 8.10 22.41
CA ARG A 214 -0.02 8.05 22.62
C ARG A 214 0.79 8.82 21.56
N ALA A 215 0.12 9.56 20.69
CA ALA A 215 0.79 10.28 19.62
C ALA A 215 1.65 11.42 20.18
N LEU A 216 2.77 11.68 19.51
CA LEU A 216 3.68 12.77 19.85
C LEU A 216 3.56 13.88 18.81
N PRO A 217 3.60 15.16 19.21
CA PRO A 217 3.69 16.27 18.27
C PRO A 217 5.05 16.25 17.56
N ALA A 218 5.05 16.59 16.28
CA ALA A 218 6.24 16.73 15.46
C ALA A 218 6.05 17.82 14.40
N THR A 219 7.12 18.13 13.67
CA THR A 219 7.07 19.06 12.53
C THR A 219 7.52 18.34 11.26
N PHE A 220 6.80 18.55 10.16
CA PHE A 220 7.15 17.98 8.87
C PHE A 220 6.93 19.01 7.76
N SER A 221 8.02 19.41 7.08
CA SER A 221 8.00 20.52 6.12
C SER A 221 7.37 21.80 6.68
N GLY A 222 7.65 22.13 7.95
CA GLY A 222 7.08 23.29 8.63
C GLY A 222 5.62 23.13 9.10
N LEU A 223 4.98 21.99 8.81
CA LEU A 223 3.62 21.70 9.24
C LEU A 223 3.61 21.00 10.60
N GLY A 224 2.71 21.42 11.49
CA GLY A 224 2.43 20.71 12.74
C GLY A 224 1.70 19.40 12.46
N VAL A 225 2.31 18.28 12.84
CA VAL A 225 1.80 16.93 12.61
C VAL A 225 1.92 16.09 13.88
N LEU A 226 1.30 14.91 13.86
CA LEU A 226 1.48 13.89 14.87
C LEU A 226 2.32 12.73 14.34
N VAL A 227 2.97 12.00 15.23
CA VAL A 227 3.63 10.73 14.95
C VAL A 227 3.24 9.71 16.02
N PRO A 228 3.19 8.41 15.71
CA PRO A 228 2.98 7.39 16.74
C PRO A 228 4.12 7.39 17.76
N SER A 229 3.84 6.91 18.97
CA SER A 229 4.87 6.62 19.98
C SER A 229 5.95 5.68 19.42
N ALA A 230 7.13 5.60 20.07
CA ALA A 230 8.17 4.67 19.63
C ALA A 230 7.67 3.21 19.60
N ALA A 231 6.91 2.79 20.62
CA ALA A 231 6.30 1.47 20.69
C ALA A 231 5.33 1.21 19.54
N ASP A 232 4.45 2.18 19.24
CA ASP A 232 3.51 2.09 18.12
C ASP A 232 4.22 2.05 16.76
N ARG A 233 5.27 2.85 16.55
CA ARG A 233 6.05 2.85 15.31
C ARG A 233 6.70 1.49 15.05
N VAL A 234 7.29 0.85 16.07
CA VAL A 234 7.89 -0.48 15.95
C VAL A 234 6.82 -1.55 15.72
N ALA A 235 5.69 -1.49 16.45
CA ALA A 235 4.59 -2.42 16.24
C ALA A 235 3.98 -2.32 14.83
N LEU A 236 3.81 -1.10 14.30
CA LEU A 236 3.36 -0.85 12.93
C LEU A 236 4.37 -1.40 11.91
N ALA A 237 5.66 -1.13 12.09
CA ALA A 237 6.72 -1.63 11.24
C ALA A 237 6.72 -3.18 11.18
N ILE A 238 6.57 -3.84 12.32
CA ILE A 238 6.44 -5.31 12.41
C ILE A 238 5.13 -5.79 11.78
N GLY A 239 4.02 -5.10 12.02
CA GLY A 239 2.70 -5.46 11.49
C GLY A 239 2.63 -5.39 9.96
N HIS A 240 3.27 -4.40 9.35
CA HIS A 240 3.31 -4.25 7.89
C HIS A 240 4.45 -5.03 7.23
N GLY A 241 5.62 -5.13 7.87
CA GLY A 241 6.81 -5.77 7.30
C GLY A 241 7.00 -7.25 7.63
N GLY A 242 6.54 -7.72 8.79
CA GLY A 242 6.93 -9.02 9.36
C GLY A 242 6.25 -10.25 8.78
N LEU A 243 5.10 -10.13 8.11
CA LEU A 243 4.36 -11.26 7.52
C LEU A 243 4.46 -11.37 5.99
N ASP A 244 4.99 -10.36 5.30
CA ASP A 244 5.33 -10.43 3.88
C ASP A 244 6.81 -10.03 3.70
N ALA A 245 7.64 -10.68 4.51
CA ALA A 245 9.00 -10.28 4.77
C ALA A 245 9.82 -10.07 3.49
N HIS A 246 10.54 -8.94 3.49
CA HIS A 246 11.63 -8.57 2.58
C HIS A 246 11.24 -8.03 1.18
N VAL A 247 10.01 -7.55 0.99
CA VAL A 247 9.75 -6.61 -0.11
C VAL A 247 10.43 -5.26 0.17
N HIS A 248 10.47 -4.85 1.44
CA HIS A 248 11.24 -3.72 1.98
C HIS A 248 11.85 -4.18 3.31
N SER A 249 13.13 -3.90 3.57
CA SER A 249 13.87 -4.40 4.76
C SER A 249 14.36 -3.29 5.69
N ASP A 250 14.11 -2.06 5.28
CA ASP A 250 14.25 -0.83 6.04
C ASP A 250 13.44 -0.80 7.34
N TRP A 251 12.34 -1.55 7.44
CA TRP A 251 11.54 -1.61 8.67
C TRP A 251 12.30 -2.21 9.86
N LEU A 252 13.27 -3.11 9.64
CA LEU A 252 14.15 -3.62 10.71
C LEU A 252 15.11 -2.53 11.18
N VAL A 253 15.59 -1.70 10.25
CA VAL A 253 16.42 -0.54 10.57
C VAL A 253 15.61 0.48 11.36
N ASP A 254 14.42 0.83 10.88
CA ASP A 254 13.50 1.74 11.56
C ASP A 254 13.19 1.23 12.98
N SER A 255 13.01 -0.09 13.13
CA SER A 255 12.74 -0.72 14.43
C SER A 255 13.94 -0.65 15.37
N ALA A 256 15.13 -1.01 14.90
CA ALA A 256 16.37 -0.96 15.67
C ALA A 256 16.70 0.47 16.11
N THR A 257 16.56 1.45 15.21
CA THR A 257 16.76 2.87 15.53
C THR A 257 15.79 3.34 16.61
N ALA A 258 14.49 3.01 16.49
CA ALA A 258 13.49 3.41 17.49
C ALA A 258 13.71 2.76 18.86
N ILE A 259 14.15 1.50 18.89
CA ILE A 259 14.52 0.80 20.14
C ILE A 259 15.78 1.43 20.77
N GLY A 260 16.78 1.76 19.95
CA GLY A 260 18.06 2.31 20.41
C GLY A 260 18.04 3.78 20.83
N ALA A 261 17.04 4.56 20.40
CA ALA A 261 16.94 6.00 20.69
C ALA A 261 16.61 6.33 22.16
N GLY A 262 16.32 5.33 22.99
CA GLY A 262 15.89 5.51 24.37
C GLY A 262 14.39 5.84 24.49
N GLY A 263 13.81 5.68 25.68
CA GLY A 263 12.39 5.96 25.93
C GLY A 263 11.41 4.98 25.28
N PHE A 264 11.88 3.80 24.88
CA PHE A 264 11.02 2.75 24.32
C PHE A 264 10.21 2.05 25.42
N ASP A 265 8.89 2.21 25.40
CA ASP A 265 7.99 1.56 26.34
C ASP A 265 7.71 0.11 25.92
N TRP A 266 8.39 -0.82 26.58
CA TRP A 266 8.26 -2.26 26.32
C TRP A 266 6.94 -2.85 26.78
N GLU A 267 6.30 -2.27 27.80
CA GLU A 267 5.00 -2.75 28.29
C GLU A 267 3.91 -2.42 27.26
N VAL A 268 3.86 -1.17 26.82
CA VAL A 268 2.96 -0.73 25.74
C VAL A 268 3.20 -1.54 24.47
N PHE A 269 4.46 -1.76 24.09
CA PHE A 269 4.78 -2.59 22.93
C PHE A 269 4.24 -4.03 23.06
N CYS A 270 4.46 -4.68 24.20
CA CYS A 270 3.98 -6.04 24.43
C CYS A 270 2.45 -6.13 24.41
N GLU A 271 1.76 -5.13 24.95
CA GLU A 271 0.29 -5.03 24.89
C GLU A 271 -0.21 -4.88 23.46
N ILE A 272 0.37 -3.97 22.67
CA ILE A 272 0.03 -3.79 21.25
C ILE A 272 0.22 -5.12 20.51
N VAL A 273 1.37 -5.78 20.71
CA VAL A 273 1.67 -7.05 20.04
C VAL A 273 0.64 -8.14 20.40
N ALA A 274 0.21 -8.22 21.65
CA ALA A 274 -0.79 -9.17 22.09
C ALA A 274 -2.17 -8.87 21.46
N ARG A 275 -2.66 -7.63 21.61
CA ARG A 275 -3.99 -7.21 21.16
C ARG A 275 -4.13 -7.25 19.64
N ARG A 276 -3.10 -6.81 18.91
CA ARG A 276 -3.02 -6.84 17.44
C ARG A 276 -2.59 -8.18 16.85
N ARG A 277 -2.37 -9.21 17.69
CA ARG A 277 -1.96 -10.58 17.27
C ARG A 277 -0.68 -10.59 16.43
N LEU A 278 0.31 -9.80 16.82
CA LEU A 278 1.60 -9.65 16.14
C LEU A 278 2.71 -10.50 16.75
N ALA A 279 2.39 -11.41 17.67
CA ALA A 279 3.41 -12.09 18.48
C ALA A 279 4.44 -12.85 17.64
N VAL A 280 4.02 -13.58 16.62
CA VAL A 280 4.94 -14.34 15.75
C VAL A 280 5.87 -13.44 14.93
N PRO A 281 5.39 -12.46 14.15
CA PRO A 281 6.29 -11.54 13.44
C PRO A 281 7.17 -10.72 14.39
N ALA A 282 6.66 -10.34 15.57
CA ALA A 282 7.46 -9.66 16.60
C ALA A 282 8.57 -10.57 17.15
N ALA A 283 8.29 -11.84 17.42
CA ALA A 283 9.30 -12.81 17.85
C ALA A 283 10.39 -13.01 16.79
N VAL A 284 10.03 -13.11 15.51
CA VAL A 284 11.03 -13.18 14.41
C VAL A 284 11.92 -11.94 14.39
N ALA A 285 11.32 -10.75 14.42
CA ALA A 285 12.06 -9.49 14.36
C ALA A 285 12.95 -9.26 15.58
N LEU A 286 12.41 -9.35 16.80
CA LEU A 286 13.14 -9.04 18.02
C LEU A 286 14.22 -10.06 18.33
N THR A 287 14.01 -11.35 18.03
CA THR A 287 15.06 -12.35 18.21
C THR A 287 16.21 -12.12 17.23
N TYR A 288 15.95 -11.65 16.01
CA TYR A 288 16.99 -11.26 15.06
C TYR A 288 17.75 -10.03 15.55
N LEU A 289 17.03 -8.95 15.90
CA LEU A 289 17.64 -7.70 16.35
C LEU A 289 18.48 -7.91 17.61
N ALA A 290 18.01 -8.72 18.56
CA ALA A 290 18.77 -9.04 19.77
C ALA A 290 19.99 -9.92 19.48
N ALA A 291 19.82 -11.02 18.73
CA ALA A 291 20.88 -12.03 18.58
C ALA A 291 21.93 -11.68 17.51
N GLU A 292 21.53 -11.04 16.41
CA GLU A 292 22.41 -10.79 15.26
C GLU A 292 22.86 -9.32 15.17
N MET A 293 22.09 -8.38 15.75
CA MET A 293 22.39 -6.93 15.69
C MET A 293 22.74 -6.32 17.05
N SER A 294 22.69 -7.09 18.14
CA SER A 294 22.92 -6.59 19.51
C SER A 294 22.05 -5.39 19.88
N ALA A 295 20.84 -5.30 19.34
CA ALA A 295 19.89 -4.26 19.71
C ALA A 295 19.49 -4.39 21.19
N PRO A 296 19.27 -3.28 21.92
CA PRO A 296 18.99 -3.29 23.36
C PRO A 296 17.54 -3.73 23.66
N VAL A 297 17.24 -5.00 23.40
CA VAL A 297 15.96 -5.64 23.72
C VAL A 297 16.05 -6.28 25.11
N PRO A 298 15.27 -5.85 26.11
CA PRO A 298 15.26 -6.47 27.43
C PRO A 298 14.85 -7.94 27.36
N SER A 299 15.55 -8.80 28.12
CA SER A 299 15.28 -10.24 28.15
C SER A 299 13.83 -10.55 28.53
N GLY A 300 13.28 -9.86 29.53
CA GLY A 300 11.89 -10.06 29.96
C GLY A 300 10.86 -9.74 28.87
N ALA A 301 11.08 -8.67 28.09
CA ALA A 301 10.21 -8.33 26.97
C ALA A 301 10.31 -9.37 25.85
N LEU A 302 11.53 -9.81 25.51
CA LEU A 302 11.75 -10.83 24.50
C LEU A 302 11.11 -12.17 24.89
N GLU A 303 11.26 -12.59 26.15
CA GLU A 303 10.65 -13.81 26.71
C GLU A 303 9.12 -13.75 26.64
N ARG A 304 8.52 -12.60 27.01
CA ARG A 304 7.07 -12.39 26.91
C ARG A 304 6.56 -12.52 25.49
N ILE A 305 7.23 -11.88 24.52
CA ILE A 305 6.85 -11.97 23.10
C ILE A 305 6.98 -13.39 22.57
N VAL A 306 8.08 -14.09 22.89
CA VAL A 306 8.29 -15.49 22.49
C VAL A 306 7.21 -16.40 23.09
N ALA A 307 6.87 -16.21 24.37
CA ALA A 307 5.80 -16.97 25.02
C ALA A 307 4.44 -16.72 24.37
N LEU A 308 4.10 -15.47 24.04
CA LEU A 308 2.88 -15.13 23.29
C LEU A 308 2.87 -15.79 21.91
N ALA A 309 4.00 -15.80 21.20
CA ALA A 309 4.12 -16.40 19.89
C ALA A 309 4.00 -17.93 19.94
N ASP A 310 4.51 -18.57 20.99
CA ASP A 310 4.40 -20.01 21.20
C ASP A 310 2.95 -20.44 21.49
N ARG A 311 2.16 -19.60 22.19
CA ARG A 311 0.72 -19.81 22.42
C ARG A 311 -0.12 -19.76 21.14
N ALA A 312 0.42 -19.25 20.03
CA ALA A 312 -0.26 -19.25 18.73
C ALA A 312 -0.39 -20.66 18.11
N GLY A 313 0.26 -21.68 18.69
CA GLY A 313 0.10 -23.08 18.31
C GLY A 313 0.39 -23.33 16.83
N ALA A 314 -0.51 -24.06 16.14
CA ALA A 314 -0.35 -24.38 14.73
C ALA A 314 -0.34 -23.14 13.81
N SER A 315 -1.00 -22.04 14.20
CA SER A 315 -1.00 -20.79 13.42
C SER A 315 0.38 -20.13 13.35
N ARG A 316 1.27 -20.44 14.30
CA ARG A 316 2.69 -20.05 14.29
C ARG A 316 3.40 -20.56 13.04
N ILE A 317 3.13 -21.80 12.62
CA ILE A 317 3.77 -22.41 11.45
C ILE A 317 3.41 -21.62 10.19
N GLY A 318 2.13 -21.33 9.97
CA GLY A 318 1.67 -20.55 8.83
C GLY A 318 2.24 -19.12 8.81
N SER A 319 2.46 -18.53 9.98
CA SER A 319 3.07 -17.20 10.12
C SER A 319 4.57 -17.22 9.85
N LEU A 320 5.30 -18.23 10.34
CA LEU A 320 6.73 -18.42 10.05
C LEU A 320 7.00 -18.64 8.55
N LEU A 321 6.17 -19.44 7.88
CA LEU A 321 6.25 -19.63 6.42
C LEU A 321 6.04 -18.31 5.66
N GLN A 322 5.23 -17.41 6.20
CA GLN A 322 4.97 -16.09 5.62
C GLN A 322 6.06 -15.07 5.96
N ALA A 323 6.69 -15.20 7.12
CA ALA A 323 7.81 -14.36 7.57
C ALA A 323 9.15 -14.71 6.90
N LYS A 324 9.32 -15.89 6.29
CA LYS A 324 10.56 -16.22 5.58
C LYS A 324 10.64 -15.48 4.21
N PRO A 325 11.82 -14.97 3.81
CA PRO A 325 12.01 -14.35 2.49
C PRO A 325 11.56 -15.23 1.34
N ARG A 326 10.92 -14.62 0.34
CA ARG A 326 10.43 -15.31 -0.86
C ARG A 326 11.55 -15.96 -1.66
N THR A 327 12.72 -15.32 -1.68
CA THR A 327 13.94 -15.76 -2.35
C THR A 327 14.47 -17.09 -1.80
N ASP A 328 14.10 -17.44 -0.55
CA ASP A 328 14.59 -18.64 0.11
C ASP A 328 13.73 -19.88 -0.16
N PHE A 329 12.54 -19.73 -0.74
CA PHE A 329 11.69 -20.86 -1.10
C PHE A 329 12.10 -21.42 -2.46
N LYS A 330 12.64 -22.65 -2.46
CA LYS A 330 12.96 -23.43 -3.68
C LYS A 330 11.94 -24.56 -3.87
N GLY A 331 11.50 -24.79 -5.11
CA GLY A 331 10.65 -25.93 -5.50
C GLY A 331 9.25 -25.95 -4.85
N LEU A 332 8.76 -27.15 -4.51
CA LEU A 332 7.40 -27.40 -4.00
C LEU A 332 7.08 -26.70 -2.66
N THR A 333 8.09 -26.21 -1.93
CA THR A 333 7.89 -25.45 -0.67
C THR A 333 7.21 -24.10 -0.87
N TRP A 334 7.21 -23.54 -2.09
CA TRP A 334 6.42 -22.34 -2.40
C TRP A 334 4.90 -22.58 -2.28
N LEU A 335 4.43 -23.81 -2.53
CA LEU A 335 3.00 -24.15 -2.45
C LEU A 335 2.47 -24.03 -1.01
N SER A 336 3.26 -24.38 0.00
CA SER A 336 2.84 -24.29 1.41
C SER A 336 2.62 -22.84 1.86
N ARG A 337 3.49 -21.91 1.43
CA ARG A 337 3.27 -20.46 1.60
C ARG A 337 2.04 -20.00 0.82
N GLY A 338 1.86 -20.48 -0.42
CA GLY A 338 0.72 -20.16 -1.26
C GLY A 338 -0.62 -20.51 -0.59
N VAL A 339 -0.72 -21.70 0.00
CA VAL A 339 -1.90 -22.15 0.76
C VAL A 339 -2.12 -21.28 1.99
N ALA A 340 -1.09 -21.02 2.80
CA ALA A 340 -1.20 -20.16 3.98
C ALA A 340 -1.68 -18.75 3.62
N LYS A 341 -1.15 -18.18 2.52
CA LYS A 341 -1.59 -16.89 1.98
C LYS A 341 -3.03 -16.93 1.52
N GLN A 342 -3.46 -17.97 0.79
CA GLN A 342 -4.84 -18.09 0.30
C GLN A 342 -5.85 -18.23 1.45
N LEU A 343 -5.54 -19.01 2.49
CA LEU A 343 -6.36 -19.10 3.70
C LEU A 343 -6.51 -17.74 4.39
N ARG A 344 -5.41 -16.98 4.53
CA ARG A 344 -5.43 -15.61 5.06
C ARG A 344 -6.29 -14.69 4.19
N MET A 345 -6.14 -14.73 2.87
CA MET A 345 -6.90 -13.89 1.94
C MET A 345 -8.40 -14.21 1.95
N ARG A 346 -8.79 -15.49 2.08
CA ARG A 346 -10.20 -15.89 2.26
C ARG A 346 -10.79 -15.31 3.55
N LYS A 347 -10.05 -15.35 4.66
CA LYS A 347 -10.45 -14.73 5.93
C LYS A 347 -10.57 -13.20 5.81
N LYS A 348 -9.64 -12.54 5.10
CA LYS A 348 -9.70 -11.09 4.81
C LYS A 348 -10.92 -10.71 3.97
N ARG A 349 -11.29 -11.53 2.99
CA ARG A 349 -12.44 -11.27 2.12
C ARG A 349 -13.77 -11.28 2.89
N ALA A 350 -13.94 -12.21 3.83
CA ALA A 350 -15.11 -12.29 4.68
C ALA A 350 -15.32 -11.06 5.60
N VAL A 351 -14.22 -10.39 6.00
CA VAL A 351 -14.28 -9.15 6.79
C VAL A 351 -14.55 -7.91 5.91
N ARG A 352 -14.04 -7.91 4.66
CA ARG A 352 -14.11 -6.78 3.73
C ARG A 352 -15.48 -6.57 3.08
N GLU A 353 -16.32 -7.61 2.98
CA GLU A 353 -17.60 -7.58 2.24
C GLU A 353 -18.78 -6.97 3.02
N ARG A 354 -18.56 -6.29 4.15
CA ARG A 354 -19.66 -5.85 5.04
C ARG A 354 -20.30 -4.49 4.76
N GLU A 355 -19.70 -3.58 4.00
CA GLU A 355 -20.17 -2.18 4.02
C GLU A 355 -20.30 -1.50 2.64
N LEU A 356 -20.90 -2.19 1.67
CA LEU A 356 -21.71 -1.66 0.54
C LEU A 356 -21.59 -2.62 -0.65
N PRO A 357 -22.71 -3.11 -1.22
CA PRO A 357 -22.64 -3.92 -2.43
C PRO A 357 -22.05 -3.12 -3.60
N ASP A 358 -21.06 -3.69 -4.28
CA ASP A 358 -20.54 -3.18 -5.54
C ASP A 358 -21.49 -3.62 -6.66
N VAL A 359 -22.28 -2.69 -7.21
CA VAL A 359 -23.19 -2.97 -8.32
C VAL A 359 -22.37 -3.10 -9.59
N GLN A 360 -22.06 -4.33 -9.98
CA GLN A 360 -21.27 -4.63 -11.17
C GLN A 360 -22.14 -5.23 -12.28
N TRP A 361 -22.03 -4.68 -13.48
CA TRP A 361 -22.63 -5.25 -14.69
C TRP A 361 -21.54 -5.86 -15.56
N HIS A 362 -21.66 -7.16 -15.84
CA HIS A 362 -20.70 -7.88 -16.66
C HIS A 362 -21.08 -7.77 -18.14
N GLY A 363 -20.16 -7.23 -18.93
CA GLY A 363 -20.34 -7.07 -20.37
C GLY A 363 -20.38 -8.41 -21.10
N ARG A 364 -21.23 -8.51 -22.12
CA ARG A 364 -21.26 -9.62 -23.07
C ARG A 364 -20.92 -9.09 -24.46
N ARG A 365 -20.25 -9.90 -25.28
CA ARG A 365 -20.06 -9.55 -26.69
C ARG A 365 -21.42 -9.53 -27.39
N ALA A 366 -21.66 -8.50 -28.19
CA ALA A 366 -22.82 -8.40 -29.05
C ALA A 366 -22.39 -8.48 -30.52
N ALA A 367 -23.31 -8.92 -31.39
CA ALA A 367 -23.10 -8.88 -32.83
C ALA A 367 -22.95 -7.41 -33.29
N GLU A 368 -22.18 -7.21 -34.35
CA GLU A 368 -22.02 -5.89 -34.96
C GLU A 368 -23.34 -5.52 -35.64
N THR A 369 -24.02 -4.50 -35.12
CA THR A 369 -25.23 -3.95 -35.76
C THR A 369 -24.81 -3.00 -36.87
N ALA A 370 -25.26 -3.26 -38.10
CA ALA A 370 -24.92 -2.49 -39.29
C ALA A 370 -25.43 -1.03 -39.22
N ASP A 371 -26.53 -0.80 -38.49
CA ASP A 371 -27.16 0.51 -38.30
C ASP A 371 -27.09 0.94 -36.84
N ALA A 372 -26.14 1.81 -36.53
CA ALA A 372 -26.18 2.69 -35.36
C ALA A 372 -25.16 3.80 -35.59
N GLY A 373 -25.65 5.04 -35.56
CA GLY A 373 -25.00 6.24 -36.09
C GLY A 373 -23.58 6.48 -35.61
N ALA A 374 -22.80 7.18 -36.43
CA ALA A 374 -21.38 7.49 -36.25
C ALA A 374 -21.11 8.45 -35.08
N GLY A 375 -21.30 7.99 -33.85
CA GLY A 375 -20.89 8.74 -32.66
C GLY A 375 -19.37 8.79 -32.58
N VAL A 376 -18.82 9.96 -32.24
CA VAL A 376 -17.37 10.12 -32.05
C VAL A 376 -16.96 9.35 -30.78
N PRO A 377 -15.99 8.40 -30.85
CA PRO A 377 -15.50 7.72 -29.67
C PRO A 377 -14.97 8.73 -28.63
N ALA A 378 -15.47 8.63 -27.40
CA ALA A 378 -15.11 9.52 -26.31
C ALA A 378 -14.87 8.73 -25.02
N LEU A 379 -14.16 9.33 -24.06
CA LEU A 379 -13.98 8.74 -22.74
C LEU A 379 -15.22 8.91 -21.85
N SER A 380 -16.15 9.78 -22.22
CA SER A 380 -17.38 9.99 -21.50
C SER A 380 -18.49 10.42 -22.45
N GLN A 381 -19.68 9.84 -22.30
CA GLN A 381 -20.85 10.15 -23.12
C GLN A 381 -22.12 10.19 -22.25
N PRO A 382 -23.04 11.14 -22.50
CA PRO A 382 -24.34 11.16 -21.85
C PRO A 382 -25.16 9.93 -22.27
N VAL A 383 -25.87 9.36 -21.31
CA VAL A 383 -26.78 8.23 -21.52
C VAL A 383 -28.20 8.78 -21.67
N PRO A 384 -28.80 8.73 -22.87
CA PRO A 384 -30.13 9.26 -23.08
C PRO A 384 -31.15 8.48 -22.23
N MET A 385 -31.94 9.20 -21.45
CA MET A 385 -33.01 8.65 -20.62
C MET A 385 -34.38 9.08 -21.16
N PRO A 386 -35.35 8.16 -21.28
CA PRO A 386 -36.72 8.53 -21.66
C PRO A 386 -37.36 9.45 -20.62
N PRO A 387 -38.11 10.48 -21.02
CA PRO A 387 -38.75 11.43 -20.10
C PRO A 387 -39.79 10.80 -19.17
N THR A 388 -40.33 9.62 -19.52
CA THR A 388 -41.36 8.89 -18.76
C THR A 388 -40.83 8.09 -17.58
N ILE A 389 -39.51 7.94 -17.45
CA ILE A 389 -38.88 7.26 -16.31
C ILE A 389 -38.51 8.32 -15.27
N GLY A 390 -39.55 8.93 -14.69
CA GLY A 390 -39.46 9.87 -13.58
C GLY A 390 -40.24 9.35 -12.37
N GLY A 391 -39.75 9.61 -11.16
CA GLY A 391 -40.45 9.24 -9.91
C GLY A 391 -39.78 8.15 -9.07
N GLY A 392 -38.50 7.84 -9.30
CA GLY A 392 -37.75 6.92 -8.43
C GLY A 392 -38.16 5.45 -8.54
N ALA A 393 -38.93 5.05 -9.54
CA ALA A 393 -39.18 3.65 -9.85
C ALA A 393 -37.91 2.96 -10.38
N GLN A 394 -37.78 1.66 -10.15
CA GLN A 394 -36.70 0.89 -10.75
C GLN A 394 -36.91 0.80 -12.27
N ALA A 395 -35.80 0.90 -12.99
CA ALA A 395 -35.77 0.81 -14.43
C ALA A 395 -34.63 -0.12 -14.85
N GLU A 396 -34.94 -1.03 -15.76
CA GLU A 396 -33.94 -1.84 -16.41
C GLU A 396 -33.33 -1.07 -17.58
N ILE A 397 -32.01 -1.00 -17.61
CA ILE A 397 -31.24 -0.32 -18.64
C ILE A 397 -30.33 -1.32 -19.37
N ASP A 398 -30.34 -1.21 -20.69
CA ASP A 398 -29.53 -2.01 -21.61
C ASP A 398 -28.70 -1.07 -22.47
N ILE A 399 -27.38 -1.12 -22.31
CA ILE A 399 -26.43 -0.25 -22.98
C ILE A 399 -25.55 -1.11 -23.89
N VAL A 400 -25.53 -0.75 -25.17
CA VAL A 400 -24.58 -1.31 -26.14
C VAL A 400 -23.54 -0.25 -26.45
N VAL A 401 -22.27 -0.60 -26.29
CA VAL A 401 -21.12 0.26 -26.60
C VAL A 401 -20.20 -0.40 -27.60
N ARG A 402 -19.51 0.43 -28.37
CA ARG A 402 -18.52 0.03 -29.37
C ARG A 402 -17.22 0.77 -29.13
N MET A 403 -16.11 0.09 -29.30
CA MET A 403 -14.78 0.66 -29.06
C MET A 403 -13.71 -0.09 -29.83
N ASP A 404 -12.59 0.59 -30.11
CA ASP A 404 -11.40 -0.05 -30.67
C ASP A 404 -10.44 -0.40 -29.53
N VAL A 405 -10.11 -1.68 -29.41
CA VAL A 405 -9.26 -2.18 -28.33
C VAL A 405 -7.86 -2.55 -28.84
N PRO A 406 -6.80 -2.26 -28.06
CA PRO A 406 -5.44 -2.62 -28.44
C PRO A 406 -5.20 -4.14 -28.37
N PRO A 407 -4.15 -4.64 -29.05
CA PRO A 407 -3.80 -6.06 -29.13
C PRO A 407 -3.14 -6.60 -27.84
N VAL A 408 -3.78 -6.39 -26.70
CA VAL A 408 -3.33 -6.86 -25.39
C VAL A 408 -4.46 -7.48 -24.58
N ARG A 409 -4.11 -8.34 -23.62
CA ARG A 409 -5.06 -8.79 -22.60
C ARG A 409 -5.32 -7.65 -21.64
N ARG A 410 -6.58 -7.30 -21.43
CA ARG A 410 -6.94 -6.15 -20.59
C ARG A 410 -8.32 -6.28 -19.95
N ARG A 411 -8.57 -5.43 -18.95
CA ARG A 411 -9.91 -5.16 -18.45
C ARG A 411 -10.45 -3.89 -19.10
N ILE A 412 -11.73 -3.89 -19.39
CA ILE A 412 -12.50 -2.72 -19.81
C ILE A 412 -13.36 -2.38 -18.61
N GLU A 413 -13.21 -1.14 -18.15
CA GLU A 413 -13.83 -0.62 -16.94
C GLU A 413 -14.56 0.67 -17.32
N MET A 414 -15.84 0.76 -17.00
CA MET A 414 -16.64 1.96 -17.20
C MET A 414 -17.53 2.17 -15.97
N GLU A 415 -17.95 3.40 -15.76
CA GLU A 415 -18.80 3.78 -14.63
C GLU A 415 -20.00 4.57 -15.12
N LEU A 416 -21.19 4.17 -14.66
CA LEU A 416 -22.44 4.89 -14.87
C LEU A 416 -22.71 5.76 -13.65
N ASN A 417 -22.71 7.08 -13.85
CA ASN A 417 -22.88 8.09 -12.81
C ASN A 417 -24.00 9.07 -13.18
N GLY A 418 -24.57 9.76 -12.19
CA GLY A 418 -25.50 10.88 -12.38
C GLY A 418 -25.37 11.87 -11.24
N GLY A 419 -25.00 13.11 -11.55
CA GLY A 419 -24.57 14.09 -10.55
C GLY A 419 -23.42 13.53 -9.70
N GLU A 420 -23.59 13.58 -8.38
CA GLU A 420 -22.64 13.02 -7.40
C GLU A 420 -22.86 11.52 -7.12
N ARG A 421 -23.87 10.89 -7.72
CA ARG A 421 -24.24 9.50 -7.45
C ARG A 421 -23.59 8.53 -8.44
N HIS A 422 -23.05 7.44 -7.89
CA HIS A 422 -22.62 6.28 -8.66
C HIS A 422 -23.73 5.23 -8.74
N PHE A 423 -24.02 4.72 -9.94
CA PHE A 423 -25.05 3.70 -10.16
C PHE A 423 -24.46 2.30 -10.32
N ALA A 424 -23.49 2.14 -11.22
CA ALA A 424 -22.92 0.83 -11.52
C ALA A 424 -21.53 0.90 -12.16
N ARG A 425 -20.75 -0.17 -11.96
CA ARG A 425 -19.53 -0.45 -12.69
C ARG A 425 -19.77 -1.44 -13.82
N LEU A 426 -19.45 -1.06 -15.04
CA LEU A 426 -19.56 -1.90 -16.22
C LEU A 426 -18.19 -2.50 -16.52
N ARG A 427 -18.10 -3.84 -16.50
CA ARG A 427 -16.81 -4.55 -16.56
C ARG A 427 -16.80 -5.65 -17.61
N TYR A 428 -15.73 -5.71 -18.39
CA TYR A 428 -15.45 -6.81 -19.31
C TYR A 428 -13.97 -7.20 -19.28
N ARG A 429 -13.68 -8.51 -19.30
CA ARG A 429 -12.30 -9.02 -19.34
C ARG A 429 -11.99 -9.56 -20.73
N LYS A 430 -11.10 -8.89 -21.44
CA LYS A 430 -10.57 -9.34 -22.74
C LYS A 430 -9.43 -10.33 -22.51
N LEU A 431 -9.67 -11.60 -22.83
CA LEU A 431 -8.69 -12.69 -22.67
C LEU A 431 -7.80 -12.91 -23.91
N GLY A 432 -8.28 -12.49 -25.10
CA GLY A 432 -7.53 -12.57 -26.36
C GLY A 432 -6.51 -11.45 -26.51
N LYS A 433 -5.45 -11.71 -27.27
CA LYS A 433 -4.40 -10.73 -27.61
C LYS A 433 -4.67 -9.99 -28.94
N SER A 434 -5.70 -10.33 -29.71
CA SER A 434 -6.05 -9.59 -30.93
C SER A 434 -6.58 -8.19 -30.60
N GLY A 435 -6.22 -7.19 -31.40
CA GLY A 435 -6.82 -5.85 -31.34
C GLY A 435 -8.09 -5.77 -32.20
N GLY A 436 -8.61 -4.56 -32.34
CA GLY A 436 -9.69 -4.23 -33.28
C GLY A 436 -11.01 -3.87 -32.59
N ARG A 437 -12.07 -3.81 -33.39
CA ARG A 437 -13.38 -3.35 -32.94
C ARG A 437 -14.05 -4.35 -32.01
N LEU A 438 -14.63 -3.85 -30.92
CA LEU A 438 -15.31 -4.64 -29.91
C LEU A 438 -16.64 -3.99 -29.54
N THR A 439 -17.72 -4.75 -29.69
CA THR A 439 -19.07 -4.34 -29.26
C THR A 439 -19.46 -5.11 -28.00
N LEU A 440 -19.84 -4.38 -26.95
CA LEU A 440 -20.23 -4.91 -25.67
C LEU A 440 -21.63 -4.45 -25.30
N ARG A 441 -22.43 -5.39 -24.78
CA ARG A 441 -23.74 -5.14 -24.20
C ARG A 441 -23.67 -5.30 -22.68
N PHE A 442 -24.23 -4.34 -21.97
CA PHE A 442 -24.35 -4.30 -20.51
C PHE A 442 -25.83 -4.14 -20.16
N ARG A 443 -26.30 -4.88 -19.15
CA ARG A 443 -27.69 -4.84 -18.70
C ARG A 443 -27.73 -4.84 -17.19
N GLY A 444 -28.60 -4.01 -16.61
CA GLY A 444 -28.82 -4.00 -15.17
C GLY A 444 -29.97 -3.08 -14.78
N VAL A 445 -30.19 -2.97 -13.48
CA VAL A 445 -31.28 -2.17 -12.90
C VAL A 445 -30.70 -0.93 -12.26
N ILE A 446 -31.32 0.21 -12.53
CA ILE A 446 -31.05 1.50 -11.88
C ILE A 446 -32.33 2.04 -11.26
N GLN A 447 -32.17 2.90 -10.27
CA GLN A 447 -33.27 3.68 -9.72
C GLN A 447 -32.96 5.16 -10.00
N PRO A 448 -33.31 5.66 -11.20
CA PRO A 448 -33.01 7.02 -11.60
C PRO A 448 -33.79 7.99 -10.70
N ASP A 449 -33.09 8.98 -10.18
CA ASP A 449 -33.67 10.09 -9.45
C ASP A 449 -33.69 11.31 -10.38
N PRO A 450 -34.86 11.88 -10.69
CA PRO A 450 -34.99 13.05 -11.56
C PRO A 450 -34.13 14.24 -11.13
N ALA A 451 -33.77 14.34 -9.85
CA ALA A 451 -32.95 15.43 -9.32
C ALA A 451 -31.45 15.30 -9.67
N LEU A 452 -30.98 14.14 -10.14
CA LEU A 452 -29.55 13.86 -10.37
C LEU A 452 -29.03 14.32 -11.75
N GLY A 453 -29.90 14.87 -12.60
CA GLY A 453 -29.53 15.35 -13.94
C GLY A 453 -29.23 14.21 -14.94
N THR A 454 -28.41 14.51 -15.95
CA THR A 454 -28.12 13.59 -17.06
C THR A 454 -27.19 12.46 -16.60
N LEU A 455 -27.61 11.20 -16.82
CA LEU A 455 -26.74 10.05 -16.61
C LEU A 455 -25.56 10.09 -17.58
N THR A 456 -24.39 9.74 -17.10
CA THR A 456 -23.15 9.74 -17.88
C THR A 456 -22.46 8.40 -17.74
N LEU A 457 -22.08 7.81 -18.86
CA LEU A 457 -21.20 6.67 -18.91
C LEU A 457 -19.78 7.16 -19.17
N ALA A 458 -18.82 6.75 -18.33
CA ALA A 458 -17.43 7.15 -18.46
C ALA A 458 -16.51 5.92 -18.48
N ALA A 459 -15.60 5.85 -19.45
CA ALA A 459 -14.52 4.88 -19.46
C ALA A 459 -13.49 5.24 -18.40
N ARG A 460 -13.01 4.23 -17.67
CA ARG A 460 -12.04 4.39 -16.59
C ARG A 460 -10.80 3.55 -16.85
N PRO A 461 -9.62 4.01 -16.45
CA PRO A 461 -8.45 3.15 -16.45
C PRO A 461 -8.64 2.05 -15.39
N SER A 462 -8.14 0.84 -15.68
CA SER A 462 -8.21 -0.29 -14.74
C SER A 462 -7.18 -0.22 -13.61
N ARG A 463 -6.22 0.69 -13.75
CA ARG A 463 -5.24 1.13 -12.75
C ARG A 463 -4.75 2.52 -13.13
N GLN A 464 -4.57 3.39 -12.15
CA GLN A 464 -3.95 4.70 -12.35
C GLN A 464 -2.43 4.61 -12.14
N PHE A 465 -1.68 5.27 -13.03
CA PHE A 465 -0.24 5.45 -12.92
C PHE A 465 0.07 6.94 -12.76
N ARG A 466 1.25 7.24 -12.21
CA ARG A 466 1.76 8.62 -12.08
C ARG A 466 1.93 9.26 -13.45
N GLU A 467 2.54 8.51 -14.36
CA GLU A 467 2.84 8.91 -15.73
C GLU A 467 2.37 7.82 -16.69
N TRP A 468 1.84 8.24 -17.84
CA TRP A 468 1.31 7.37 -18.89
C TRP A 468 2.25 7.35 -20.11
N GLU A 469 3.56 7.27 -19.87
CA GLU A 469 4.58 7.38 -20.94
C GLU A 469 4.76 6.08 -21.73
N HIS A 470 4.54 4.92 -21.08
CA HIS A 470 4.78 3.64 -21.73
C HIS A 470 3.54 3.14 -22.48
N GLU A 471 3.63 3.06 -23.80
CA GLU A 471 2.54 2.62 -24.68
C GLU A 471 1.92 1.29 -24.26
N GLN A 472 2.72 0.31 -23.84
CA GLN A 472 2.21 -0.98 -23.38
C GLN A 472 1.38 -0.87 -22.09
N THR A 473 1.76 0.04 -21.18
CA THR A 473 1.00 0.34 -19.96
C THR A 473 -0.32 1.01 -20.31
N VAL A 474 -0.31 2.01 -21.20
CA VAL A 474 -1.52 2.68 -21.70
C VAL A 474 -2.44 1.66 -22.37
N ALA A 475 -1.92 0.82 -23.25
CA ALA A 475 -2.67 -0.22 -23.94
C ALA A 475 -3.30 -1.24 -22.98
N THR A 476 -2.61 -1.58 -21.89
CA THR A 476 -3.08 -2.59 -20.93
C THR A 476 -4.07 -2.01 -19.91
N TYR A 477 -3.85 -0.79 -19.44
CA TYR A 477 -4.53 -0.24 -18.27
C TYR A 477 -5.33 1.04 -18.51
N GLY A 478 -5.02 1.83 -19.55
CA GLY A 478 -5.64 3.14 -19.81
C GLY A 478 -7.14 3.07 -20.05
N ALA A 479 -7.87 4.18 -19.98
CA ALA A 479 -9.27 4.20 -20.38
C ALA A 479 -9.39 3.99 -21.91
N VAL A 480 -10.45 3.32 -22.38
CA VAL A 480 -10.68 3.10 -23.81
C VAL A 480 -11.81 4.01 -24.26
N PRO A 481 -11.58 4.91 -25.24
CA PRO A 481 -12.65 5.67 -25.86
C PRO A 481 -13.69 4.73 -26.47
N PHE A 482 -14.96 5.07 -26.30
CA PHE A 482 -16.06 4.25 -26.76
C PHE A 482 -17.16 5.13 -27.34
N GLU A 483 -18.08 4.47 -28.00
CA GLU A 483 -19.27 5.04 -28.59
C GLU A 483 -20.49 4.28 -28.04
N ILE A 484 -21.52 5.01 -27.61
CA ILE A 484 -22.80 4.41 -27.28
C ILE A 484 -23.56 4.12 -28.59
N VAL A 485 -23.77 2.83 -28.86
CA VAL A 485 -24.47 2.32 -30.05
C VAL A 485 -25.98 2.39 -29.84
N SER A 486 -26.45 1.98 -28.66
CA SER A 486 -27.87 2.02 -28.32
C SER A 486 -28.06 2.01 -26.81
N VAL A 487 -29.10 2.68 -26.34
CA VAL A 487 -29.60 2.60 -24.96
C VAL A 487 -31.07 2.25 -25.03
N LYS A 488 -31.46 1.18 -24.32
CA LYS A 488 -32.88 0.84 -24.10
C LYS A 488 -33.14 0.91 -22.62
N VAL A 489 -34.21 1.59 -22.25
CA VAL A 489 -34.64 1.67 -20.85
C VAL A 489 -36.10 1.25 -20.78
N SER A 490 -36.41 0.33 -19.87
CA SER A 490 -37.76 -0.18 -19.64
C SER A 490 -38.06 -0.20 -18.14
N PRO A 491 -39.32 0.03 -17.72
CA PRO A 491 -39.72 -0.20 -16.33
C PRO A 491 -39.39 -1.65 -15.93
N THR A 492 -38.87 -1.87 -14.72
CA THR A 492 -38.80 -3.23 -14.17
C THR A 492 -40.23 -3.74 -13.96
N ARG A 493 -40.50 -4.97 -14.41
CA ARG A 493 -41.78 -5.65 -14.21
C ARG A 493 -42.00 -6.04 -12.76
#